data_AF-A0A2V6ZVW7-F1
#
_entry.id   AF-A0A2V6ZVW7-F1
#
_cell.length_a   1.000
_cell.length_b   1.000
_cell.length_c   1.000
_cell.angle_alpha   90.00
_cell.angle_beta   90.00
_cell.angle_gamma   90.00
#
_symmetry.space_group_name_H-M   'P 1'
#
loop_
_entity.id
_entity.type
_entity.pdbx_description
1 polymer ?
#
loop_
_entity_poly.entity_id
_entity_poly.type
_entity_poly.pdbx_seq_one_letter_code
_entity_poly.pdbx_strand_id
1 'polypeptide(L)'
;MSTAEKVTVLNPMGFAPKVVEKALAPRLATLDGKTVYLVDCRFDDSDVFLKQVQAWFGEHMPSVRTVFKPISSVYLKDDPMTWAEIKARGHAAIVGVGH
;
A
#
# COMPACT_ATOMS: atom_id res chain seq x y z
N MET A 1 -0.81 27.57 -58.53
CA MET A 1 -1.11 26.35 -57.76
C MET A 1 -1.36 26.76 -56.33
N SER A 2 -2.53 26.42 -55.77
CA SER A 2 -2.88 26.79 -54.39
C SER A 2 -2.11 25.90 -53.41
N THR A 3 -1.31 26.51 -52.54
CA THR A 3 -0.64 25.82 -51.42
C THR A 3 -1.68 25.44 -50.38
N ALA A 4 -1.89 24.13 -50.19
CA ALA A 4 -2.78 23.62 -49.16
C ALA A 4 -2.33 24.09 -47.77
N GLU A 5 -3.27 24.65 -47.01
CA GLU A 5 -3.05 25.15 -45.66
C GLU A 5 -2.82 23.98 -44.69
N LYS A 6 -1.76 24.06 -43.87
CA LYS A 6 -1.45 22.99 -42.91
C LYS A 6 -2.31 23.14 -41.67
N VAL A 7 -2.83 22.04 -41.17
CA VAL A 7 -3.58 21.97 -39.91
C VAL A 7 -2.77 21.21 -38.88
N THR A 8 -2.68 21.74 -37.66
CA THR A 8 -2.05 21.06 -36.53
C THR A 8 -3.01 20.02 -35.94
N VAL A 9 -2.54 18.79 -35.77
CA VAL A 9 -3.31 17.68 -35.18
C VAL A 9 -2.53 17.03 -34.02
N LEU A 10 -3.26 16.41 -33.10
CA LEU A 10 -2.66 15.58 -32.06
C LEU A 10 -2.36 14.18 -32.61
N ASN A 11 -1.22 13.59 -32.22
CA ASN A 11 -0.92 12.21 -32.55
C ASN A 11 -1.77 11.27 -31.68
N PRO A 12 -2.66 10.42 -32.24
CA PRO A 12 -3.53 9.54 -31.48
C PRO A 12 -2.79 8.47 -30.68
N MET A 13 -1.51 8.21 -31.00
CA MET A 13 -0.67 7.27 -30.25
C MET A 13 -0.27 7.81 -28.86
N GLY A 14 -0.31 9.13 -28.66
CA GLY A 14 0.19 9.76 -27.44
C GLY A 14 1.68 9.49 -27.18
N PHE A 15 2.12 9.80 -25.97
CA PHE A 15 3.43 9.39 -25.45
C PHE A 15 3.20 8.62 -24.16
N ALA A 16 3.85 7.47 -24.02
CA ALA A 16 3.82 6.75 -22.76
C ALA A 16 4.36 7.69 -21.65
N PRO A 17 3.70 7.76 -20.48
CA PRO A 17 4.21 8.55 -19.39
C PRO A 17 5.60 8.04 -19.01
N LYS A 18 6.50 8.95 -18.64
CA LYS A 18 7.80 8.54 -18.10
C LYS A 18 7.56 7.72 -16.84
N VAL A 19 7.97 6.46 -16.87
CA VAL A 19 7.97 5.60 -15.70
C VAL A 19 9.09 6.10 -14.78
N VAL A 20 8.73 6.56 -13.60
CA VAL A 20 9.69 6.93 -12.55
C VAL A 20 9.72 5.78 -11.56
N GLU A 21 10.88 5.16 -11.40
CA GLU A 21 11.08 4.12 -10.40
C GLU A 21 10.82 4.69 -9.00
N LYS A 22 10.06 3.97 -8.19
CA LYS A 22 9.91 4.25 -6.76
C LYS A 22 10.71 3.21 -6.00
N ALA A 23 11.64 3.67 -5.17
CA ALA A 23 12.37 2.79 -4.28
C ALA A 23 11.40 2.06 -3.34
N LEU A 24 11.67 0.78 -3.11
CA LEU A 24 10.99 0.02 -2.07
C LEU A 24 11.28 0.61 -0.69
N ALA A 25 10.39 0.36 0.26
CA ALA A 25 10.63 0.74 1.65
C ALA A 25 11.95 0.11 2.14
N PRO A 26 12.83 0.87 2.82
CA PRO A 26 14.06 0.33 3.38
C PRO A 26 13.78 -0.84 4.34
N ARG A 27 14.60 -1.88 4.27
CA ARG A 27 14.48 -3.03 5.17
C ARG A 27 14.89 -2.62 6.59
N LEU A 28 14.05 -2.94 7.56
CA LEU A 28 14.41 -2.83 8.98
C LEU A 28 15.44 -3.91 9.36
N ALA A 29 16.39 -3.55 10.22
CA ALA A 29 17.38 -4.49 10.73
C ALA A 29 16.77 -5.52 11.72
N THR A 30 15.73 -5.14 12.45
CA THR A 30 14.96 -6.00 13.36
C THR A 30 13.54 -5.47 13.52
N LEU A 31 12.62 -6.34 13.96
CA LEU A 31 11.28 -5.98 14.40
C LEU A 31 11.16 -5.78 15.92
N ASP A 32 12.19 -6.10 16.70
CA ASP A 32 12.15 -5.94 18.16
C ASP A 32 11.84 -4.50 18.58
N GLY A 33 10.83 -4.34 19.45
CA GLY A 33 10.36 -3.04 19.91
C GLY A 33 9.70 -2.19 18.82
N LYS A 34 9.44 -2.75 17.63
CA LYS A 34 8.80 -2.04 16.52
C LYS A 34 7.28 -2.21 16.54
N THR A 35 6.61 -1.26 15.90
CA THR A 35 5.17 -1.33 15.65
C THR A 35 4.91 -1.78 14.22
N VAL A 36 4.25 -2.93 14.06
CA VAL A 36 3.84 -3.50 12.77
C VAL A 36 2.33 -3.36 12.63
N TYR A 37 1.89 -2.69 11.57
CA TYR A 37 0.48 -2.60 11.23
C TYR A 37 0.04 -3.80 10.39
N LEU A 38 -1.05 -4.46 10.77
CA LEU A 38 -1.68 -5.54 10.02
C LEU A 38 -2.90 -4.95 9.32
N VAL A 39 -2.72 -4.55 8.06
CA VAL A 39 -3.68 -3.77 7.30
C VAL A 39 -4.62 -4.72 6.55
N ASP A 40 -5.88 -4.76 6.98
CA ASP A 40 -6.93 -5.49 6.29
C ASP A 40 -7.55 -4.59 5.20
N CYS A 41 -7.39 -4.98 3.94
CA CYS A 41 -7.91 -4.27 2.77
C CYS A 41 -9.37 -4.62 2.43
N ARG A 42 -10.09 -5.32 3.33
CA ARG A 42 -11.47 -5.81 3.13
C ARG A 42 -11.59 -6.82 1.98
N PHE A 43 -10.54 -7.58 1.74
CA PHE A 43 -10.64 -8.77 0.91
C PHE A 43 -11.21 -9.93 1.73
N ASP A 44 -11.89 -10.88 1.09
CA ASP A 44 -12.51 -12.01 1.78
C ASP A 44 -11.48 -12.74 2.66
N ASP A 45 -11.84 -12.97 3.93
CA ASP A 45 -11.06 -13.63 4.99
C ASP A 45 -9.66 -13.05 5.30
N SER A 46 -9.33 -11.88 4.74
CA SER A 46 -8.09 -11.16 5.06
C SER A 46 -8.00 -10.84 6.55
N ASP A 47 -9.10 -10.44 7.19
CA ASP A 47 -9.14 -10.15 8.61
C ASP A 47 -8.90 -11.40 9.48
N VAL A 48 -9.46 -12.54 9.09
CA VAL A 48 -9.26 -13.83 9.79
C VAL A 48 -7.79 -14.22 9.76
N PHE A 49 -7.17 -14.18 8.59
CA PHE A 49 -5.74 -14.47 8.44
C PHE A 49 -4.87 -13.49 9.23
N LEU A 50 -5.12 -12.18 9.11
CA LEU A 50 -4.32 -11.16 9.80
C LEU A 50 -4.47 -11.25 11.32
N LYS A 51 -5.63 -11.66 11.85
CA LYS A 51 -5.79 -11.96 13.29
C LYS A 51 -4.96 -13.16 13.73
N GLN A 52 -4.83 -14.20 12.90
CA GLN A 52 -3.92 -15.32 13.19
C GLN A 52 -2.45 -14.89 13.16
N VAL A 53 -2.07 -14.03 12.20
CA VAL A 53 -0.73 -13.41 12.18
C VAL A 53 -0.50 -12.60 13.46
N GLN A 54 -1.50 -11.84 13.90
CA GLN A 54 -1.43 -11.07 15.15
C GLN A 54 -1.19 -11.98 16.37
N ALA A 55 -1.94 -13.07 16.46
CA ALA A 55 -1.78 -14.07 17.53
C ALA A 55 -0.38 -14.70 17.50
N TRP A 56 0.12 -15.06 16.32
CA TRP A 56 1.46 -15.61 16.14
C TRP A 56 2.55 -14.65 16.63
N PHE A 57 2.46 -13.35 16.31
CA PHE A 57 3.38 -12.33 16.84
C PHE A 57 3.31 -12.26 18.36
N GLY A 58 2.10 -12.31 18.94
CA GLY A 58 1.92 -12.29 20.39
C GLY A 58 2.60 -13.46 21.10
N GLU A 59 2.59 -14.65 20.50
CA GLU A 59 3.19 -15.86 21.06
C GLU A 59 4.71 -15.95 20.81
N HIS A 60 5.17 -15.63 19.59
CA HIS A 60 6.53 -15.93 19.14
C HIS A 60 7.45 -14.71 19.13
N MET A 61 6.89 -13.51 19.08
CA MET A 61 7.63 -12.25 18.99
C MET A 61 7.00 -11.16 19.88
N PRO A 62 6.88 -11.37 21.20
CA PRO A 62 6.15 -10.47 22.10
C PRO A 62 6.78 -9.06 22.22
N SER A 63 8.03 -8.89 21.79
CA SER A 63 8.69 -7.58 21.67
C SER A 63 8.12 -6.72 20.53
N VAL A 64 7.41 -7.33 19.57
CA VAL A 64 6.81 -6.65 18.42
C VAL A 64 5.40 -6.22 18.76
N ARG A 65 5.13 -4.92 18.66
CA ARG A 65 3.78 -4.39 18.81
C ARG A 65 3.02 -4.52 17.50
N THR A 66 2.01 -5.37 17.45
CA THR A 66 1.11 -5.44 16.30
C THR A 66 -0.15 -4.58 16.47
N VAL A 67 -0.60 -3.93 15.40
CA VAL A 67 -1.86 -3.18 15.34
C VAL A 67 -2.70 -3.66 14.17
N PHE A 68 -3.79 -4.37 14.44
CA PHE A 68 -4.79 -4.70 13.42
C PHE A 68 -5.54 -3.44 12.97
N LYS A 69 -5.59 -3.21 11.65
CA LYS A 69 -6.13 -1.99 11.04
C LYS A 69 -6.93 -2.33 9.79
N PRO A 70 -8.26 -2.51 9.88
CA PRO A 70 -9.10 -2.53 8.70
C PRO A 70 -9.16 -1.11 8.13
N ILE A 71 -8.98 -0.97 6.82
CA ILE A 71 -9.21 0.31 6.15
C ILE A 71 -10.71 0.69 6.23
N SER A 72 -10.98 1.99 6.08
CA SER A 72 -12.32 2.58 6.23
C SER A 72 -13.30 2.15 5.14
N SER A 73 -12.81 1.67 3.99
CA SER A 73 -13.64 1.20 2.87
C SER A 73 -13.01 -0.01 2.19
N VAL A 74 -13.39 -0.32 0.95
CA VAL A 74 -12.75 -1.36 0.14
C VAL A 74 -11.45 -0.83 -0.48
N TYR A 75 -10.53 -1.73 -0.82
CA TYR A 75 -9.20 -1.44 -1.41
C TYR A 75 -9.20 -0.54 -2.66
N LEU A 76 -10.34 -0.41 -3.35
CA LEU A 76 -10.50 0.49 -4.50
C LEU A 76 -10.64 1.98 -4.11
N LYS A 77 -10.84 2.27 -2.82
CA LYS A 77 -10.95 3.63 -2.29
C LYS A 77 -9.77 3.94 -1.40
N ASP A 78 -9.14 5.08 -1.66
CA ASP A 78 -8.03 5.55 -0.85
C ASP A 78 -8.48 5.84 0.59
N ASP A 79 -7.57 5.67 1.55
CA ASP A 79 -7.77 5.94 2.97
C ASP A 79 -6.62 6.80 3.54
N PRO A 80 -6.62 8.10 3.22
CA PRO A 80 -5.52 9.01 3.59
C PRO A 80 -5.29 9.08 5.10
N MET A 81 -6.36 8.92 5.89
CA MET A 81 -6.28 8.98 7.36
C MET A 81 -5.57 7.76 7.92
N THR A 82 -5.90 6.56 7.43
CA THR A 82 -5.17 5.34 7.79
C THR A 82 -3.70 5.43 7.39
N TRP A 83 -3.40 5.93 6.18
CA TRP A 83 -2.01 6.09 5.73
C TRP A 83 -1.22 7.10 6.56
N ALA A 84 -1.84 8.22 6.93
CA ALA A 84 -1.22 9.21 7.80
C ALA A 84 -0.92 8.64 9.19
N GLU A 85 -1.83 7.84 9.76
CA GLU A 85 -1.60 7.16 11.03
C GLU A 85 -0.42 6.19 10.95
N ILE A 86 -0.42 5.30 9.95
CA ILE A 86 0.64 4.29 9.78
C ILE A 86 1.99 4.97 9.56
N LYS A 87 2.03 6.07 8.79
CA LYS A 87 3.25 6.84 8.58
C LYS A 87 3.78 7.48 9.87
N ALA A 88 2.89 7.92 10.75
CA ALA A 88 3.27 8.59 12.00
C ALA A 88 3.68 7.62 13.11
N ARG A 89 3.13 6.39 13.12
CA ARG A 89 3.22 5.46 14.26
C ARG A 89 3.80 4.09 13.91
N GLY A 90 3.71 3.70 12.65
CA GLY A 90 4.16 2.40 12.15
C GLY A 90 5.64 2.42 11.78
N HIS A 91 6.27 1.27 11.94
CA HIS A 91 7.62 1.01 11.43
C HIS A 91 7.57 0.10 10.19
N ALA A 92 6.57 -0.79 10.14
CA ALA A 92 6.30 -1.66 9.02
C ALA A 92 4.79 -1.93 8.90
N ALA A 93 4.36 -2.42 7.74
CA ALA A 93 3.01 -2.88 7.51
C ALA A 93 3.02 -4.23 6.78
N ILE A 94 2.11 -5.12 7.17
CA ILE A 94 1.71 -6.32 6.43
C ILE A 94 0.32 -6.02 5.88
N VAL A 95 0.14 -6.13 4.57
CA VAL A 95 -1.11 -5.77 3.90
C VAL A 95 -1.77 -7.05 3.38
N GLY A 96 -2.98 -7.33 3.87
CA GLY A 96 -3.81 -8.44 3.41
C GLY A 96 -4.46 -8.08 2.08
N VAL A 97 -3.73 -8.32 0.98
CA VAL A 97 -4.24 -8.17 -0.38
C VAL A 97 -4.73 -9.52 -0.91
N GLY A 98 -5.84 -9.52 -1.65
CA GLY A 98 -6.36 -10.74 -2.27
C GLY A 98 -5.42 -11.33 -3.34
N HIS A 99 -5.71 -12.57 -3.75
CA HIS A 99 -4.99 -13.28 -4.82
C HIS A 99 -5.47 -12.87 -6.21
#